data_AF-A0A4D5RAX9-F1
#
_entry.id   AF-A0A4D5RAX9-F1
#
_cell.length_a   1.000
_cell.length_b   1.000
_cell.length_c   1.000
_cell.angle_alpha   90.00
_cell.angle_beta   90.00
_cell.angle_gamma   90.00
#
_symmetry.space_group_name_H-M   'P 1'
#
loop_
_entity.id
_entity.type
_entity.pdbx_description
1 polymer ?
#
loop_
_entity_poly.entity_id
_entity_poly.type
_entity_poly.pdbx_seq_one_letter_code
_entity_poly.pdbx_strand_id
1 'polypeptide(L)'
;GPDQVRPSSCRLPLVWRSALVHLVVVVVATVVVALCLEPDPFWSSIMAYALRIANRMAASTLLRPSAALPGTCLAPMSAATGGQAPASAEFFQKNKKLQRPLSPHLTIYEYQITTVMSITHRVTGCGLGLCVYGLGLAPFLTAHQFPYYVEAVKAMSISPVLLVPFKFALAWALCYHTLNGMRHLTWDLGIGFRLKELYASGYTVLAISLVLGAILAFK
;
A
#
# COMPACT_ATOMS: atom_id res chain seq x y z
N GLY A 1 36.38 -29.23 -2.65
CA GLY A 1 35.83 -27.89 -2.90
C GLY A 1 34.38 -28.05 -3.26
N PRO A 2 33.44 -27.40 -2.57
CA PRO A 2 32.03 -27.65 -2.80
C PRO A 2 31.45 -26.64 -3.80
N ASP A 3 30.46 -27.15 -4.53
CA ASP A 3 29.83 -26.59 -5.70
C ASP A 3 29.03 -25.32 -5.42
N GLN A 4 29.27 -24.31 -6.26
CA GLN A 4 28.50 -23.08 -6.33
C GLN A 4 27.16 -23.35 -7.02
N VAL A 5 26.14 -23.75 -6.25
CA VAL A 5 24.74 -23.74 -6.73
C VAL A 5 24.30 -22.29 -6.91
N ARG A 6 24.44 -21.78 -8.15
CA ARG A 6 23.85 -20.50 -8.54
C ARG A 6 22.32 -20.62 -8.49
N PRO A 7 21.59 -19.75 -7.75
CA PRO A 7 20.15 -19.74 -7.83
C PRO A 7 19.74 -19.36 -9.25
N SER A 8 18.94 -20.20 -9.89
CA SER A 8 18.32 -19.92 -11.18
C SER A 8 17.47 -18.66 -11.03
N SER A 9 17.99 -17.53 -11.50
CA SER A 9 17.24 -16.29 -11.56
C SER A 9 16.02 -16.52 -12.44
N CYS A 10 14.83 -16.58 -11.85
CA CYS A 10 13.57 -16.57 -12.58
C CYS A 10 13.43 -15.18 -13.23
N ARG A 11 14.11 -14.98 -14.36
CA ARG A 11 14.04 -13.75 -15.15
C ARG A 11 12.73 -13.81 -15.93
N LEU A 12 11.72 -13.07 -15.46
CA LEU A 12 10.55 -12.75 -16.27
C LEU A 12 11.03 -12.27 -17.66
N PRO A 13 10.48 -12.83 -18.76
CA PRO A 13 10.87 -12.47 -20.11
C PRO A 13 10.75 -10.95 -20.33
N LEU A 14 11.60 -10.38 -21.19
CA LEU A 14 11.68 -8.94 -21.46
C LEU A 14 10.31 -8.31 -21.79
N VAL A 15 9.43 -9.08 -22.44
CA VAL A 15 8.05 -8.72 -22.79
C VAL A 15 7.19 -8.44 -21.54
N TRP A 16 7.38 -9.21 -20.47
CA TRP A 16 6.67 -9.02 -19.20
C TRP A 16 7.15 -7.79 -18.43
N ARG A 17 8.42 -7.41 -18.58
CA ARG A 17 8.95 -6.17 -17.98
C ARG A 17 8.33 -4.94 -18.63
N SER A 18 8.20 -4.95 -19.96
CA SER A 18 7.50 -3.90 -20.70
C SER A 18 6.01 -3.89 -20.35
N ALA A 19 5.37 -5.06 -20.32
CA ALA A 19 3.96 -5.19 -19.97
C ALA A 19 3.66 -4.74 -18.53
N LEU A 20 4.56 -4.92 -17.57
CA LEU A 20 4.40 -4.42 -16.21
C LEU A 20 4.57 -2.90 -16.11
N VAL A 21 5.54 -2.32 -16.82
CA VAL A 21 5.67 -0.87 -16.91
C VAL A 21 4.41 -0.29 -17.55
N HIS A 22 3.89 -0.91 -18.60
CA HIS A 22 2.62 -0.53 -19.19
C HIS A 22 1.43 -0.79 -18.26
N LEU A 23 1.40 -1.87 -17.48
CA LEU A 23 0.32 -2.14 -16.53
C LEU A 23 0.33 -1.13 -15.38
N VAL A 24 1.49 -0.78 -14.83
CA VAL A 24 1.61 0.25 -13.81
C VAL A 24 1.24 1.61 -14.39
N VAL A 25 1.73 1.96 -15.58
CA VAL A 25 1.35 3.21 -16.27
C VAL A 25 -0.13 3.24 -16.59
N VAL A 26 -0.73 2.13 -17.05
CA VAL A 26 -2.15 2.03 -17.36
C VAL A 26 -2.98 2.06 -16.09
N VAL A 27 -2.69 1.28 -15.06
CA VAL A 27 -3.44 1.30 -13.79
C VAL A 27 -3.33 2.65 -13.10
N VAL A 28 -2.14 3.25 -13.09
CA VAL A 28 -1.95 4.60 -12.57
C VAL A 28 -2.69 5.62 -13.42
N ALA A 29 -2.62 5.55 -14.76
CA ALA A 29 -3.41 6.41 -15.64
C ALA A 29 -4.91 6.20 -15.46
N THR A 30 -5.39 4.98 -15.25
CA THR A 30 -6.81 4.67 -15.03
C THR A 30 -7.28 5.16 -13.66
N VAL A 31 -6.46 5.05 -12.61
CA VAL A 31 -6.76 5.62 -11.28
C VAL A 31 -6.71 7.15 -11.33
N VAL A 32 -5.75 7.72 -12.07
CA VAL A 32 -5.66 9.17 -12.30
C VAL A 32 -6.89 9.68 -13.06
N VAL A 33 -7.27 9.01 -14.15
CA VAL A 33 -8.46 9.34 -14.96
C VAL A 33 -9.73 9.15 -14.14
N ALA A 34 -9.87 8.07 -13.37
CA ALA A 34 -11.05 7.78 -12.54
C ALA A 34 -11.22 8.76 -11.37
N LEU A 35 -10.12 9.35 -10.87
CA LEU A 35 -10.16 10.37 -9.81
C LEU A 35 -10.30 11.79 -10.38
N CYS A 36 -9.80 12.06 -11.58
CA CYS A 36 -9.74 13.41 -12.16
C CYS A 36 -10.94 13.75 -13.05
N LEU A 37 -11.43 12.83 -13.89
CA LEU A 37 -12.51 13.13 -14.84
C LEU A 37 -13.89 13.03 -14.17
N GLU A 38 -14.77 13.97 -14.50
CA GLU A 38 -16.18 13.94 -14.12
C GLU A 38 -16.84 12.62 -14.57
N PRO A 39 -17.91 12.16 -13.90
CA PRO A 39 -18.58 10.92 -14.25
C PRO A 39 -19.34 11.09 -15.57
N ASP A 40 -18.64 10.96 -16.69
CA ASP A 40 -19.30 10.79 -17.98
C ASP A 40 -20.07 9.46 -17.95
N PRO A 41 -21.36 9.43 -18.35
CA PRO A 41 -22.20 8.23 -18.30
C PRO A 41 -21.66 7.06 -19.14
N PHE A 42 -20.73 7.34 -20.06
CA PHE A 42 -20.00 6.36 -20.85
C PHE A 42 -18.94 5.60 -20.02
N TRP A 43 -18.18 6.31 -19.18
CA TRP A 43 -17.13 5.73 -18.34
C TRP A 43 -17.67 5.03 -17.10
N SER A 44 -18.79 5.48 -16.54
CA SER A 44 -19.46 4.80 -15.42
C SER A 44 -19.97 3.41 -15.82
N SER A 45 -20.43 3.26 -17.07
CA SER A 45 -20.86 1.98 -17.64
C SER A 45 -19.67 1.04 -17.88
N ILE A 46 -18.53 1.56 -18.34
CA ILE A 46 -17.30 0.77 -18.51
C ILE A 46 -16.70 0.37 -17.16
N MET A 47 -16.69 1.25 -16.15
CA MET A 47 -16.26 0.92 -14.79
C MET A 47 -17.19 -0.09 -14.12
N ALA A 48 -18.51 0.06 -14.26
CA ALA A 48 -19.48 -0.91 -13.77
C ALA A 48 -19.33 -2.26 -14.47
N TYR A 49 -19.04 -2.26 -15.77
CA TYR A 49 -18.77 -3.48 -16.55
C TYR A 49 -17.44 -4.13 -16.14
N ALA A 50 -16.38 -3.34 -15.95
CA ALA A 50 -15.07 -3.81 -15.48
C ALA A 50 -15.13 -4.33 -14.04
N LEU A 51 -15.85 -3.67 -13.14
CA LEU A 51 -16.10 -4.14 -11.76
C LEU A 51 -16.99 -5.39 -11.74
N ARG A 52 -17.99 -5.49 -12.62
CA ARG A 52 -18.80 -6.71 -12.77
C ARG A 52 -17.98 -7.86 -13.35
N ILE A 53 -17.07 -7.60 -14.29
CA ILE A 53 -16.14 -8.61 -14.81
C ILE A 53 -15.14 -9.01 -13.72
N ALA A 54 -14.56 -8.06 -13.00
CA ALA A 54 -13.63 -8.33 -11.90
C ALA A 54 -14.30 -9.11 -10.76
N ASN A 55 -15.54 -8.77 -10.39
CA ASN A 55 -16.33 -9.52 -9.41
C ASN A 55 -16.77 -10.89 -9.92
N ARG A 56 -17.08 -11.04 -11.22
CA ARG A 56 -17.37 -12.35 -11.83
C ARG A 56 -16.12 -13.22 -11.95
N MET A 57 -14.97 -12.64 -12.27
CA MET A 57 -13.66 -13.29 -12.30
C MET A 57 -13.25 -13.72 -10.89
N ALA A 58 -13.40 -12.85 -9.88
CA ALA A 58 -13.13 -13.17 -8.48
C ALA A 58 -14.09 -14.23 -7.94
N ALA A 59 -15.40 -14.14 -8.22
CA ALA A 59 -16.38 -15.15 -7.87
C ALA A 59 -16.10 -16.50 -8.57
N SER A 60 -15.68 -16.47 -9.84
CA SER A 60 -15.29 -17.68 -10.58
C SER A 60 -13.95 -18.27 -10.13
N THR A 61 -13.05 -17.46 -9.55
CA THR A 61 -11.78 -17.91 -8.98
C THR A 61 -11.99 -18.54 -7.60
N LEU A 62 -12.97 -18.05 -6.83
CA LEU A 62 -13.38 -18.61 -5.54
C LEU A 62 -14.22 -19.89 -5.66
N LEU A 63 -14.91 -20.08 -6.79
CA LEU A 63 -15.75 -21.25 -7.06
C LEU A 63 -15.10 -22.30 -7.96
N ARG A 64 -13.84 -22.09 -8.40
CA ARG A 64 -13.12 -23.10 -9.18
C ARG A 64 -12.62 -24.18 -8.21
N PRO A 65 -13.01 -25.45 -8.37
CA PRO A 65 -12.38 -26.53 -7.63
C PRO A 65 -10.90 -26.49 -7.99
N SER A 66 -10.04 -26.35 -6.98
CA SER A 66 -8.59 -26.27 -7.11
C SER A 66 -8.06 -27.40 -8.01
N ALA A 67 -7.84 -27.10 -9.29
CA ALA A 67 -6.95 -27.90 -10.11
C ALA A 67 -5.54 -27.59 -9.61
N ALA A 68 -5.01 -28.54 -8.83
CA ALA A 68 -3.70 -28.56 -8.20
C ALA A 68 -2.66 -27.66 -8.87
N LEU A 69 -2.31 -26.56 -8.20
CA LEU A 69 -1.01 -25.94 -8.42
C LEU A 69 0.04 -26.98 -7.95
N PRO A 70 1.07 -27.30 -8.75
CA PRO A 70 2.15 -28.16 -8.29
C PRO A 70 2.76 -27.55 -7.03
N GLY A 71 2.68 -28.30 -5.93
CA GLY A 71 2.93 -27.88 -4.54
C GLY A 71 4.38 -27.50 -4.20
N THR A 72 5.18 -27.11 -5.19
CA THR A 72 6.59 -26.73 -5.02
C THR A 72 6.84 -25.23 -5.05
N CYS A 73 5.84 -24.41 -5.41
CA CYS A 73 6.01 -22.95 -5.53
C CYS A 73 5.62 -22.19 -4.25
N LEU A 74 4.74 -22.77 -3.43
CA LEU A 74 4.34 -22.25 -2.13
C LEU A 74 5.13 -23.01 -1.07
N ALA A 75 6.43 -22.71 -0.97
CA ALA A 75 7.07 -22.92 0.32
C ALA A 75 6.26 -22.07 1.31
N PRO A 76 5.63 -22.63 2.35
CA PRO A 76 5.17 -21.80 3.44
C PRO A 76 6.39 -20.99 3.87
N MET A 77 6.28 -19.66 3.95
CA MET A 77 7.20 -18.91 4.79
C MET A 77 7.18 -19.67 6.10
N SER A 78 8.29 -20.34 6.41
CA SER A 78 8.42 -21.22 7.56
C SER A 78 8.06 -20.36 8.76
N ALA A 79 6.81 -20.48 9.21
CA ALA A 79 6.39 -20.01 10.49
C ALA A 79 7.32 -20.72 11.45
N ALA A 80 8.24 -19.93 12.01
CA ALA A 80 9.24 -20.29 12.99
C ALA A 80 9.24 -21.78 13.34
N THR A 81 10.22 -22.52 12.80
CA THR A 81 10.62 -23.83 13.30
C THR A 81 10.42 -23.87 14.82
N GLY A 82 9.47 -24.68 15.30
CA GLY A 82 9.06 -24.78 16.70
C GLY A 82 10.19 -25.19 17.68
N GLY A 83 11.42 -25.35 17.19
CA GLY A 83 12.63 -25.59 17.99
C GLY A 83 13.46 -24.34 18.34
N GLN A 84 13.16 -23.14 17.81
CA GLN A 84 13.97 -21.92 18.09
C GLN A 84 13.40 -20.97 19.16
N ALA A 85 12.16 -21.17 19.59
CA ALA A 85 11.54 -20.38 20.66
C ALA A 85 12.31 -20.42 22.00
N PRO A 86 12.81 -21.57 22.50
CA PRO A 86 13.50 -21.58 23.79
C PRO A 86 14.90 -20.94 23.73
N ALA A 87 15.66 -21.16 22.66
CA ALA A 87 17.01 -20.62 22.49
C ALA A 87 17.01 -19.08 22.35
N SER A 88 16.02 -18.53 21.63
CA SER A 88 15.86 -17.07 21.53
C SER A 88 15.43 -16.46 22.87
N ALA A 89 14.50 -17.09 23.59
CA ALA A 89 14.08 -16.63 24.91
C ALA A 89 15.24 -16.62 25.94
N GLU A 90 16.07 -17.67 25.95
CA GLU A 90 17.26 -17.73 26.80
C GLU A 90 18.25 -16.59 26.48
N PHE A 91 18.49 -16.31 25.20
CA PHE A 91 19.33 -15.20 24.76
C PHE A 91 18.84 -13.84 25.29
N PHE A 92 17.54 -13.55 25.16
CA PHE A 92 16.97 -12.29 25.67
C PHE A 92 17.05 -12.19 27.19
N GLN A 93 16.75 -13.28 27.90
CA GLN A 93 16.86 -13.33 29.36
C GLN A 93 18.31 -13.11 29.83
N LYS A 94 19.29 -13.75 29.19
CA LYS A 94 20.71 -13.58 29.48
C LYS A 94 21.15 -12.13 29.29
N ASN A 95 20.81 -11.49 28.18
CA ASN A 95 21.20 -10.10 27.93
C ASN A 95 20.51 -9.11 28.89
N LYS A 96 19.24 -9.37 29.27
CA LYS A 96 18.52 -8.59 30.29
C LYS A 96 19.14 -8.71 31.68
N LYS A 97 19.55 -9.92 32.07
CA LYS A 97 20.29 -10.19 33.33
C LYS A 97 21.65 -9.49 33.35
N LEU A 98 22.36 -9.47 32.22
CA LEU A 98 23.67 -8.84 32.08
C LEU A 98 23.60 -7.31 31.87
N GLN A 99 22.41 -6.71 31.83
CA GLN A 99 22.20 -5.26 31.66
C GLN A 99 22.99 -4.67 30.47
N ARG A 100 23.07 -5.43 29.37
CA ARG A 100 23.80 -4.98 28.18
C ARG A 100 23.02 -3.85 27.50
N PRO A 101 23.63 -2.68 27.24
CA PRO A 101 22.97 -1.60 26.54
C PRO A 101 22.72 -1.99 25.08
N LEU A 102 21.59 -1.55 24.54
CA LEU A 102 21.32 -1.65 23.11
C LEU A 102 22.15 -0.60 22.37
N SER A 103 22.79 -1.00 21.28
CA SER A 103 23.47 -0.04 20.41
C SER A 103 22.45 0.97 19.86
N PRO A 104 22.84 2.25 19.75
CA PRO A 104 22.00 3.24 19.08
C PRO A 104 21.75 2.78 17.64
N HIS A 105 20.50 2.84 17.18
CA HIS A 105 20.11 2.33 15.87
C HIS A 105 19.36 3.41 15.08
N LEU A 106 18.16 3.82 15.50
CA LEU A 106 17.39 4.84 14.78
C LEU A 106 18.05 6.23 14.82
N THR A 107 18.76 6.55 15.89
CA THR A 107 19.35 7.88 16.10
C THR A 107 20.60 8.15 15.27
N ILE A 108 21.29 7.10 14.82
CA ILE A 108 22.54 7.20 14.06
C ILE A 108 22.40 6.69 12.61
N TYR A 109 21.19 6.27 12.21
CA TYR A 109 20.94 5.71 10.89
C TYR A 109 20.69 6.83 9.87
N GLU A 110 21.36 6.73 8.72
CA GLU A 110 21.18 7.66 7.60
C GLU A 110 19.83 7.45 6.90
N TYR A 111 19.00 8.50 6.84
CA TYR A 111 17.67 8.40 6.24
C TYR A 111 17.72 8.29 4.73
N GLN A 112 17.35 7.11 4.23
CA GLN A 112 17.17 6.84 2.80
C GLN A 112 15.71 7.05 2.40
N ILE A 113 15.47 7.36 1.12
CA ILE A 113 14.11 7.52 0.58
C ILE A 113 13.24 6.27 0.84
N THR A 114 13.83 5.08 0.80
CA THR A 114 13.18 3.81 1.10
C THR A 114 12.64 3.74 2.52
N THR A 115 13.47 4.12 3.50
CA THR A 115 13.10 4.11 4.92
C THR A 115 11.98 5.09 5.19
N VAL A 116 12.11 6.33 4.69
CA VAL A 116 11.08 7.37 4.85
C VAL A 116 9.76 6.91 4.23
N MET A 117 9.79 6.43 2.99
CA MET A 117 8.59 5.99 2.27
C MET A 117 7.92 4.78 2.94
N SER A 118 8.71 3.86 3.52
CA SER A 118 8.16 2.75 4.31
C SER A 118 7.44 3.23 5.57
N ILE A 119 8.03 4.17 6.32
CA ILE A 119 7.41 4.77 7.51
C ILE A 119 6.13 5.51 7.10
N THR A 120 6.20 6.35 6.07
CA THR A 120 5.03 7.08 5.56
C THR A 120 3.92 6.14 5.10
N HIS A 121 4.24 4.98 4.50
CA HIS A 121 3.22 4.00 4.10
C HIS A 121 2.49 3.39 5.30
N ARG A 122 3.22 3.12 6.39
CA ARG A 122 2.60 2.67 7.65
C ARG A 122 1.75 3.76 8.29
N VAL A 123 2.27 4.98 8.39
CA VAL A 123 1.54 6.11 8.99
C VAL A 123 0.26 6.42 8.22
N THR A 124 0.32 6.49 6.89
CA THR A 124 -0.86 6.70 6.05
C THR A 124 -1.85 5.55 6.16
N GLY A 125 -1.38 4.30 6.23
CA GLY A 125 -2.24 3.13 6.43
C GLY A 125 -2.96 3.14 7.78
N CYS A 126 -2.25 3.43 8.87
CA CYS A 126 -2.85 3.58 10.20
C CYS A 126 -3.83 4.75 10.26
N GLY A 127 -3.48 5.91 9.67
CA GLY A 127 -4.34 7.08 9.62
C GLY A 127 -5.63 6.83 8.85
N LEU A 128 -5.54 6.25 7.64
CA LEU A 128 -6.71 5.88 6.84
C LEU A 128 -7.55 4.81 7.54
N GLY A 129 -6.91 3.82 8.15
CA GLY A 129 -7.60 2.82 8.97
C GLY A 129 -8.40 3.46 10.09
N LEU A 130 -7.79 4.39 10.85
CA LEU A 130 -8.48 5.13 11.90
C LEU A 130 -9.65 5.94 11.35
N CYS A 131 -9.51 6.58 10.18
CA CYS A 131 -10.61 7.28 9.53
C CYS A 131 -11.77 6.34 9.17
N VAL A 132 -11.48 5.20 8.56
CA VAL A 132 -12.51 4.22 8.15
C VAL A 132 -13.21 3.62 9.37
N TYR A 133 -12.47 3.17 10.38
CA TYR A 133 -13.06 2.63 11.61
C TYR A 133 -13.81 3.72 12.39
N GLY A 134 -13.25 4.92 12.49
CA GLY A 134 -13.90 6.05 13.17
C GLY A 134 -15.22 6.44 12.51
N LEU A 135 -15.24 6.62 11.19
CA LEU A 135 -16.45 6.93 10.43
C LEU A 135 -17.46 5.77 10.42
N GLY A 136 -16.98 4.52 10.41
CA GLY A 136 -17.83 3.34 10.49
C GLY A 136 -18.49 3.15 11.87
N LEU A 137 -17.80 3.53 12.94
CA LEU A 137 -18.32 3.48 14.31
C LEU A 137 -19.15 4.72 14.70
N ALA A 138 -18.92 5.86 14.04
CA ALA A 138 -19.60 7.12 14.36
C ALA A 138 -21.13 6.98 14.47
N PRO A 139 -21.86 6.33 13.52
CA PRO A 139 -23.33 6.20 13.61
C PRO A 139 -23.83 5.49 14.86
N PHE A 140 -23.01 4.65 15.51
CA PHE A 140 -23.39 3.94 16.73
C PHE A 140 -23.09 4.74 18.00
N LEU A 141 -22.13 5.67 17.94
CA LEU A 141 -21.68 6.48 19.07
C LEU A 141 -22.35 7.86 19.10
N THR A 142 -22.88 8.32 17.97
CA THR A 142 -23.44 9.66 17.80
C THR A 142 -24.96 9.64 17.65
N ALA A 143 -25.64 10.63 18.24
CA ALA A 143 -27.10 10.74 18.16
C ALA A 143 -27.63 11.25 16.81
N HIS A 144 -26.81 11.94 16.02
CA HIS A 144 -27.22 12.58 14.78
C HIS A 144 -26.70 11.85 13.54
N GLN A 145 -27.35 12.10 12.40
CA GLN A 145 -26.94 11.56 11.10
C GLN A 145 -25.81 12.40 10.50
N PHE A 146 -25.03 11.81 9.58
CA PHE A 146 -23.88 12.45 8.93
C PHE A 146 -24.15 13.88 8.39
N PRO A 147 -25.29 14.19 7.74
CA PRO A 147 -25.56 15.55 7.24
C PRO A 147 -25.54 16.63 8.33
N TYR A 148 -25.98 16.31 9.55
CA TYR A 148 -25.95 17.26 10.67
C TYR A 148 -24.52 17.71 10.99
N TYR A 149 -23.57 16.77 11.00
CA TYR A 149 -22.16 17.07 11.28
C TYR A 149 -21.51 17.89 10.16
N VAL A 150 -21.90 17.66 8.91
CA VAL A 150 -21.43 18.47 7.78
C VAL A 150 -21.91 19.92 7.92
N GLU A 151 -23.18 20.14 8.26
CA GLU A 151 -23.71 21.49 8.48
C GLU A 151 -23.10 22.17 9.72
N ALA A 152 -22.87 21.42 10.80
CA ALA A 152 -22.16 21.93 11.97
C ALA A 152 -20.74 22.40 11.63
N VAL A 153 -20.01 21.65 10.79
CA VAL A 153 -18.68 22.04 10.32
C VAL A 153 -18.73 23.27 9.42
N LYS A 154 -19.73 23.37 8.54
CA LYS A 154 -19.93 24.57 7.71
C LYS A 154 -20.24 25.80 8.57
N ALA A 155 -21.07 25.64 9.60
CA ALA A 155 -21.44 26.73 10.51
C ALA A 155 -20.24 27.29 11.28
N MET A 156 -19.22 26.48 11.56
CA MET A 156 -17.96 26.92 12.18
C MET A 156 -17.15 27.90 11.31
N SER A 157 -17.51 28.12 10.04
CA SER A 157 -16.91 29.14 9.15
C SER A 157 -15.37 29.07 9.11
N ILE A 158 -14.84 27.85 9.06
CA ILE A 158 -13.39 27.60 9.04
C ILE A 158 -12.80 28.21 7.77
N SER A 159 -11.71 28.97 7.92
CA SER A 159 -11.02 29.60 6.79
C SER A 159 -10.61 28.55 5.74
N PRO A 160 -10.82 28.82 4.44
CA PRO A 160 -10.35 27.96 3.35
C PRO A 160 -8.85 27.64 3.44
N VAL A 161 -8.06 28.55 4.02
CA VAL A 161 -6.62 28.39 4.25
C VAL A 161 -6.30 27.18 5.14
N LEU A 162 -7.19 26.84 6.08
CA LEU A 162 -7.05 25.66 6.95
C LEU A 162 -7.74 24.42 6.36
N LEU A 163 -8.85 24.63 5.63
CA LEU A 163 -9.66 23.53 5.11
C LEU A 163 -9.02 22.84 3.89
N VAL A 164 -8.41 23.61 2.98
CA VAL A 164 -7.72 23.08 1.79
C VAL A 164 -6.54 22.15 2.14
N PRO A 165 -5.58 22.50 3.03
CA PRO A 165 -4.50 21.58 3.38
C PRO A 165 -5.01 20.34 4.11
N PHE A 166 -6.11 20.43 4.87
CA PHE A 166 -6.74 19.25 5.48
C PHE A 166 -7.34 18.32 4.42
N LYS A 167 -8.10 18.85 3.45
CA LYS A 167 -8.60 18.08 2.30
C LYS A 167 -7.44 17.44 1.54
N PHE A 168 -6.37 18.20 1.29
CA PHE A 168 -5.18 17.71 0.61
C PHE A 168 -4.48 16.60 1.39
N ALA A 169 -4.27 16.75 2.69
CA ALA A 169 -3.60 15.73 3.50
C ALA A 169 -4.36 14.39 3.47
N LEU A 170 -5.69 14.45 3.57
CA LEU A 170 -6.53 13.25 3.50
C LEU A 170 -6.51 12.60 2.10
N ALA A 171 -6.67 13.42 1.05
CA ALA A 171 -6.63 12.93 -0.33
C ALA A 171 -5.25 12.37 -0.72
N TRP A 172 -4.19 13.08 -0.36
CA TRP A 172 -2.81 12.66 -0.59
C TRP A 172 -2.48 11.37 0.16
N ALA A 173 -2.88 11.24 1.42
CA ALA A 173 -2.65 10.02 2.20
C ALA A 173 -3.28 8.81 1.52
N LEU A 174 -4.52 8.95 1.01
CA LEU A 174 -5.20 7.91 0.23
C LEU A 174 -4.43 7.56 -1.05
N CYS A 175 -4.15 8.55 -1.90
CA CYS A 175 -3.46 8.34 -3.17
C CYS A 175 -2.07 7.72 -2.97
N TYR A 176 -1.29 8.25 -2.04
CA TYR A 176 0.03 7.75 -1.71
C TYR A 176 -0.02 6.32 -1.19
N HIS A 177 -0.92 6.01 -0.25
CA HIS A 177 -1.01 4.67 0.31
C HIS A 177 -1.38 3.64 -0.75
N THR A 178 -2.33 3.94 -1.63
CA THR A 178 -2.72 3.05 -2.73
C THR A 178 -1.58 2.86 -3.74
N LEU A 179 -0.94 3.94 -4.21
CA LEU A 179 0.15 3.87 -5.18
C LEU A 179 1.37 3.13 -4.62
N ASN A 180 1.77 3.45 -3.38
CA ASN A 180 2.88 2.76 -2.75
C ASN A 180 2.52 1.31 -2.36
N GLY A 181 1.26 1.02 -2.05
CA GLY A 181 0.75 -0.34 -1.87
C GLY A 181 0.89 -1.18 -3.13
N MET A 182 0.56 -0.62 -4.31
CA MET A 182 0.83 -1.30 -5.59
C MET A 182 2.33 -1.58 -5.79
N ARG A 183 3.20 -0.62 -5.43
CA ARG A 183 4.65 -0.83 -5.45
C ARG A 183 5.08 -1.96 -4.51
N HIS A 184 4.51 -2.06 -3.31
CA HIS A 184 4.76 -3.20 -2.42
C HIS A 184 4.29 -4.54 -3.01
N LEU A 185 3.11 -4.59 -3.63
CA LEU A 185 2.64 -5.80 -4.32
C LEU A 185 3.58 -6.19 -5.48
N THR A 186 4.16 -5.23 -6.20
CA THR A 186 5.17 -5.56 -7.22
C THR A 186 6.46 -6.14 -6.63
N TRP A 187 6.82 -5.74 -5.41
CA TRP A 187 7.94 -6.34 -4.68
C TRP A 187 7.62 -7.75 -4.20
N ASP A 188 6.38 -8.02 -3.78
CA ASP A 188 5.95 -9.38 -3.41
C ASP A 188 6.03 -10.36 -4.60
N LEU A 189 5.92 -9.84 -5.83
CA LEU A 189 6.12 -10.61 -7.07
C LEU A 189 7.60 -10.81 -7.46
N GLY A 190 8.56 -10.32 -6.67
CA GLY A 190 9.99 -10.49 -6.97
C GLY A 190 10.56 -9.44 -7.96
N ILE A 191 9.85 -8.35 -8.24
CA ILE A 191 10.19 -7.39 -9.31
C ILE A 191 10.69 -6.07 -8.70
N GLY A 192 11.66 -5.38 -9.33
CA GLY A 192 11.99 -3.98 -8.97
C GLY A 192 12.98 -3.80 -7.81
N PHE A 193 13.77 -4.83 -7.48
CA PHE A 193 14.76 -4.79 -6.40
C PHE A 193 16.12 -4.16 -6.79
N ARG A 194 16.32 -3.80 -8.05
CA ARG A 194 17.54 -3.09 -8.47
C ARG A 194 17.50 -1.66 -7.94
N LEU A 195 18.63 -1.17 -7.43
CA LEU A 195 18.70 0.14 -6.78
C LEU A 195 18.12 1.27 -7.68
N LYS A 196 18.50 1.31 -8.97
CA LYS A 196 17.95 2.29 -9.92
C LYS A 196 16.43 2.22 -10.05
N GLU A 197 15.86 1.02 -10.13
CA GLU A 197 14.41 0.79 -10.25
C GLU A 197 13.67 1.14 -8.96
N LEU A 198 14.30 0.87 -7.81
CA LEU A 198 13.75 1.16 -6.50
C LEU A 198 13.66 2.67 -6.22
N TYR A 199 14.67 3.46 -6.63
CA TYR A 199 14.64 4.92 -6.55
C TYR A 199 13.68 5.51 -7.58
N ALA A 200 13.72 5.06 -8.83
CA ALA A 200 12.82 5.54 -9.89
C ALA A 200 11.35 5.33 -9.50
N SER A 201 10.97 4.11 -9.10
CA SER A 201 9.62 3.81 -8.63
C SER A 201 9.22 4.64 -7.40
N GLY A 202 10.16 4.92 -6.50
CA GLY A 202 9.91 5.77 -5.32
C GLY A 202 9.54 7.20 -5.70
N TYR A 203 10.34 7.85 -6.55
CA TYR A 203 10.05 9.21 -7.00
C TYR A 203 8.78 9.29 -7.85
N THR A 204 8.51 8.27 -8.69
CA THR A 204 7.26 8.20 -9.47
C THR A 204 6.04 8.15 -8.57
N VAL A 205 6.05 7.30 -7.52
CA VAL A 205 4.93 7.21 -6.57
C VAL A 205 4.70 8.54 -5.86
N LEU A 206 5.76 9.20 -5.39
CA LEU A 206 5.66 10.50 -4.71
C LEU A 206 5.12 11.60 -5.61
N ALA A 207 5.62 11.71 -6.85
CA ALA A 207 5.17 12.74 -7.79
C ALA A 207 3.68 12.55 -8.13
N ILE A 208 3.28 11.32 -8.46
CA ILE A 208 1.90 11.03 -8.86
C ILE A 208 0.95 11.19 -7.68
N SER A 209 1.33 10.76 -6.47
CA SER A 209 0.47 10.93 -5.30
C SER A 209 0.23 12.40 -4.95
N LEU A 210 1.25 13.25 -5.07
CA LEU A 210 1.15 14.69 -4.85
C LEU A 210 0.22 15.36 -5.87
N VAL A 211 0.39 15.04 -7.15
CA VAL A 211 -0.47 15.59 -8.22
C VAL A 211 -1.92 15.16 -8.01
N LEU A 212 -2.17 13.88 -7.74
CA LEU A 212 -3.52 13.38 -7.49
C LEU A 212 -4.16 13.97 -6.23
N GLY A 213 -3.39 14.04 -5.14
CA GLY A 213 -3.84 14.67 -3.91
C GLY A 213 -4.23 16.13 -4.13
N ALA A 214 -3.45 16.87 -4.94
CA ALA A 214 -3.73 18.26 -5.25
C ALA A 214 -5.01 18.41 -6.06
N ILE A 215 -5.17 17.61 -7.13
CA ILE A 215 -6.39 17.64 -7.96
C ILE A 215 -7.62 17.35 -7.11
N LEU A 216 -7.57 16.34 -6.24
CA LEU A 216 -8.67 16.00 -5.35
C LEU A 216 -8.95 17.04 -4.25
N ALA A 217 -7.93 17.80 -3.83
CA ALA A 217 -8.09 18.83 -2.81
C ALA A 217 -8.84 20.06 -3.35
N PHE A 218 -8.56 20.43 -4.61
CA PHE A 218 -9.14 21.60 -5.28
C PHE A 218 -10.44 21.30 -6.04
N LYS A 219 -10.81 20.03 -6.18
CA LYS A 219 -12.15 19.59 -6.58
C LYS A 219 -13.15 19.77 -5.44
#